data_AF-A0A543J7T0-F1
#
_entry.id   AF-A0A543J7T0-F1
#
_cell.length_a   1.000
_cell.length_b   1.000
_cell.length_c   1.000
_cell.angle_alpha   90.00
_cell.angle_beta   90.00
_cell.angle_gamma   90.00
#
_symmetry.space_group_name_H-M   'P 1'
#
loop_
_entity.id
_entity.type
_entity.pdbx_description
1 polymer ?
#
loop_
_entity_poly.entity_id
_entity_poly.type
_entity_poly.pdbx_seq_one_letter_code
_entity_poly.pdbx_strand_id
1 'polypeptide(L)'
;MQRFMEDSGAYEHWLADNQHQYVINAERSLNPANLVLHRASCHTINGAPARGTTWVGSYVKLVGTRAELETEHPTARPCRLCL
;
A
#
# COMPACT_ATOMS: atom_id res chain seq x y z
N MET A 1 -9.69 -7.87 -1.57
CA MET A 1 -8.83 -6.69 -1.82
C MET A 1 -9.66 -5.39 -1.96
N GLN A 2 -9.14 -4.24 -1.47
CA GLN A 2 -9.72 -2.88 -1.65
C GLN A 2 -8.66 -1.92 -2.20
N ARG A 3 -9.08 -0.81 -2.83
CA ARG A 3 -8.21 0.25 -3.33
C ARG A 3 -8.52 1.63 -2.73
N PHE A 4 -7.49 2.40 -2.43
CA PHE A 4 -7.58 3.81 -2.04
C PHE A 4 -6.80 4.68 -3.03
N MET A 5 -7.43 5.75 -3.54
CA MET A 5 -6.87 6.57 -4.63
C MET A 5 -6.89 8.08 -4.35
N GLU A 6 -7.78 8.56 -3.49
CA GLU A 6 -8.05 10.00 -3.29
C GLU A 6 -8.15 10.38 -1.81
N ASP A 7 -8.75 9.52 -0.98
CA ASP A 7 -8.90 9.76 0.46
C ASP A 7 -7.77 9.09 1.27
N SER A 8 -6.87 9.90 1.83
CA SER A 8 -5.82 9.41 2.74
C SER A 8 -6.37 9.04 4.11
N GLY A 9 -7.43 9.70 4.57
CA GLY A 9 -8.03 9.43 5.89
C GLY A 9 -8.68 8.05 5.93
N ALA A 10 -9.37 7.65 4.85
CA ALA A 10 -9.93 6.30 4.74
C ALA A 10 -8.83 5.21 4.73
N TYR A 11 -7.70 5.50 4.09
CA TYR A 11 -6.55 4.61 4.11
C TYR A 11 -5.88 4.53 5.49
N GLU A 12 -5.71 5.67 6.16
CA GLU A 12 -5.16 5.75 7.53
C GLU A 12 -6.04 5.00 8.53
N HIS A 13 -7.37 5.16 8.43
CA HIS A 13 -8.31 4.39 9.25
C HIS A 13 -8.18 2.89 8.99
N TRP A 14 -8.12 2.48 7.71
CA TRP A 14 -7.88 1.08 7.37
C TRP A 14 -6.57 0.55 7.95
N LEU A 15 -5.49 1.33 7.89
CA LEU A 15 -4.21 0.95 8.50
C LEU A 15 -4.37 0.71 10.00
N ALA A 16 -5.01 1.63 10.73
CA ALA A 16 -5.19 1.51 12.18
C ALA A 16 -5.82 0.16 12.59
N ASP A 17 -6.80 -0.32 11.82
CA ASP A 17 -7.51 -1.58 12.09
C ASP A 17 -6.81 -2.82 11.53
N ASN A 18 -5.90 -2.67 10.56
CA ASN A 18 -5.37 -3.79 9.75
C ASN A 18 -3.84 -3.90 9.78
N GLN A 19 -3.19 -3.59 10.91
CA GLN A 19 -1.71 -3.65 11.06
C GLN A 19 -1.07 -5.02 10.71
N HIS A 20 -1.85 -6.11 10.73
CA HIS A 20 -1.44 -7.47 10.41
C HIS A 20 -1.58 -7.83 8.91
N GLN A 21 -2.22 -6.97 8.11
CA GLN A 21 -2.44 -7.18 6.69
C GLN A 21 -1.33 -6.54 5.83
N TYR A 22 -1.57 -6.45 4.53
CA TYR A 22 -0.59 -6.04 3.52
C TYR A 22 -1.13 -4.92 2.64
N VAL A 23 -0.19 -4.16 2.08
CA VAL A 23 -0.46 -3.05 1.17
C VAL A 23 0.49 -3.13 -0.02
N ILE A 24 -0.02 -3.08 -1.24
CA ILE A 24 0.77 -2.70 -2.40
C ILE A 24 0.72 -1.17 -2.53
N ASN A 25 1.89 -0.54 -2.42
CA ASN A 25 2.09 0.84 -2.80
C ASN A 25 2.38 0.89 -4.31
N ALA A 26 1.52 1.55 -5.07
CA ALA A 26 1.62 1.65 -6.51
C ALA A 26 1.58 3.11 -6.94
N GLU A 27 2.30 3.48 -7.99
CA GLU A 27 2.01 4.73 -8.69
C GLU A 27 0.64 4.66 -9.38
N ARG A 28 0.02 5.82 -9.66
CA ARG A 28 -1.34 5.88 -10.21
C ARG A 28 -1.54 5.16 -11.54
N SER A 29 -0.50 5.01 -12.35
CA SER A 29 -0.54 4.25 -13.62
C SER A 29 -0.68 2.73 -13.41
N LEU A 30 -0.48 2.24 -12.17
CA LEU A 30 -0.36 0.82 -11.84
C LEU A 30 0.70 0.10 -12.67
N ASN A 31 1.77 0.80 -13.06
CA ASN A 31 2.89 0.19 -13.76
C ASN A 31 3.43 -1.00 -12.96
N PRO A 32 3.42 -2.22 -13.54
CA PRO A 32 3.89 -3.43 -12.87
C PRO A 32 5.30 -3.31 -12.29
N ALA A 33 6.18 -2.50 -12.89
CA ALA A 33 7.55 -2.29 -12.42
C ALA A 33 7.65 -1.48 -11.11
N ASN A 34 6.60 -0.75 -10.75
CA ASN A 34 6.58 0.18 -9.62
C ASN A 34 5.70 -0.29 -8.45
N LEU A 35 5.18 -1.52 -8.51
CA LEU A 35 4.39 -2.12 -7.44
C LEU A 35 5.31 -2.63 -6.32
N VAL A 36 5.11 -2.16 -5.09
CA VAL A 36 5.88 -2.63 -3.92
C VAL A 36 4.92 -3.16 -2.86
N LEU A 37 5.10 -4.41 -2.43
CA LEU A 37 4.33 -5.04 -1.37
C LEU A 37 4.94 -4.73 0.00
N HIS A 38 4.13 -4.28 0.93
CA HIS A 38 4.49 -3.94 2.31
C HIS A 38 3.58 -4.66 3.30
N ARG A 39 4.08 -4.86 4.53
CA ARG A 39 3.19 -5.03 5.69
C ARG A 39 2.48 -3.69 5.97
N ALA A 40 1.23 -3.72 6.39
CA ALA A 40 0.49 -2.51 6.77
C ALA A 40 1.16 -1.74 7.92
N SER A 41 1.92 -2.42 8.78
CA SER A 41 2.74 -1.82 9.83
C SER A 41 4.06 -1.19 9.36
N CYS A 42 4.36 -1.21 8.06
CA CYS A 42 5.61 -0.65 7.54
C CYS A 42 5.60 0.89 7.64
N HIS A 43 6.54 1.45 8.40
CA HIS A 43 6.67 2.89 8.63
C HIS A 43 6.88 3.74 7.35
N THR A 44 7.16 3.12 6.21
CA THR A 44 7.31 3.84 4.93
C THR A 44 5.97 4.14 4.25
N ILE A 45 4.91 3.45 4.68
CA ILE A 45 3.54 3.57 4.14
C ILE A 45 2.50 3.79 5.24
N ASN A 46 2.93 3.97 6.49
CA ASN A 46 2.10 4.15 7.68
C ASN A 46 2.75 5.20 8.59
N GLY A 47 1.93 5.93 9.36
CA GLY A 47 2.34 7.08 10.14
C GLY A 47 2.27 8.37 9.31
N ALA A 48 3.35 9.14 9.30
CA ALA A 48 3.45 10.35 8.50
C ALA A 48 3.98 10.04 7.08
N PRO A 49 3.32 10.55 6.01
CA PRO A 49 3.85 10.44 4.67
C PRO A 49 5.27 10.99 4.57
N ALA A 50 6.22 10.14 4.15
CA ALA A 50 7.62 10.56 4.01
C ALA A 50 7.81 11.63 2.92
N ARG A 51 6.85 11.78 2.00
CA ARG A 51 6.85 12.78 0.93
C ARG A 51 5.46 13.40 0.84
N GLY A 52 5.34 14.66 1.29
CA GLY A 52 4.09 15.42 1.21
C GLY A 52 3.18 15.24 2.42
N THR A 53 1.89 15.50 2.22
CA THR A 53 0.87 15.48 3.28
C THR A 53 -0.17 14.37 3.11
N THR A 54 -0.10 13.58 2.03
CA THR A 54 -1.10 12.55 1.69
C THR A 54 -0.43 11.23 1.32
N TRP A 55 -1.13 10.12 1.57
CA TRP A 55 -0.71 8.78 1.17
C TRP A 55 -1.15 8.41 -0.25
N VAL A 56 -2.27 8.99 -0.69
CA VAL A 56 -2.88 8.75 -2.00
C VAL A 56 -2.91 10.05 -2.82
N GLY A 57 -3.23 9.92 -4.11
CA GLY A 57 -3.15 11.00 -5.09
C GLY A 57 -2.28 10.54 -6.24
N SER A 58 -0.98 10.88 -6.23
CA SER A 58 -0.01 10.33 -7.19
C SER A 58 0.24 8.82 -7.01
N TYR A 59 -0.13 8.28 -5.85
CA TYR A 59 -0.06 6.87 -5.52
C TYR A 59 -1.46 6.28 -5.26
N VAL A 60 -1.56 4.98 -5.50
CA VAL A 60 -2.69 4.11 -5.20
C VAL A 60 -2.24 3.10 -4.15
N LYS A 61 -3.09 2.85 -3.15
CA LYS A 61 -2.88 1.80 -2.15
C LYS A 61 -3.85 0.67 -2.42
N LEU A 62 -3.33 -0.51 -2.69
CA LEU A 62 -4.11 -1.73 -2.82
C LEU A 62 -3.92 -2.52 -1.54
N VAL A 63 -5.00 -2.87 -0.86
CA VAL A 63 -4.96 -3.44 0.48
C VAL A 63 -5.67 -4.79 0.55
N GLY A 64 -5.17 -5.68 1.39
CA GLY A 64 -5.76 -7.00 1.59
C GLY A 64 -4.80 -7.99 2.20
N THR A 65 -5.16 -9.27 2.12
CA THR A 65 -4.28 -10.36 2.52
C THR A 65 -3.12 -10.48 1.56
N ARG A 66 -2.01 -11.09 2.02
CA ARG A 66 -0.84 -11.34 1.15
C ARG A 66 -1.21 -12.16 -0.09
N ALA A 67 -1.98 -13.22 0.10
CA ALA A 67 -2.35 -14.14 -0.99
C ALA A 67 -3.20 -13.46 -2.07
N GLU A 68 -4.19 -12.63 -1.68
CA GLU A 68 -4.97 -11.85 -2.64
C GLU A 68 -4.07 -10.91 -3.44
N LEU A 69 -3.22 -10.14 -2.75
CA LEU A 69 -2.36 -9.15 -3.40
C LEU A 69 -1.32 -9.77 -4.33
N GLU A 70 -0.71 -10.89 -3.96
CA GLU A 70 0.24 -11.61 -4.81
C GLU A 70 -0.45 -12.31 -6.00
N THR A 71 -1.70 -12.77 -5.82
CA THR A 71 -2.48 -13.37 -6.92
C THR A 71 -2.88 -12.32 -7.96
N GLU A 72 -3.35 -11.16 -7.52
CA GLU A 72 -3.78 -10.08 -8.41
C GLU A 72 -2.60 -9.28 -9.01
N HIS A 73 -1.49 -9.19 -8.27
CA HIS A 73 -0.31 -8.43 -8.68
C HIS A 73 0.98 -9.24 -8.47
N PRO A 74 1.20 -10.32 -9.26
CA PRO A 74 2.33 -11.24 -9.09
C PRO A 74 3.69 -10.61 -9.36
N THR A 75 3.73 -9.42 -9.98
CA THR A 75 4.94 -8.66 -10.26
C THR A 75 5.33 -7.71 -9.14
N ALA A 76 4.50 -7.55 -8.10
CA ALA A 76 4.80 -6.68 -6.97
C ALA A 76 6.04 -7.18 -6.23
N ARG A 77 7.07 -6.35 -6.16
CA ARG A 77 8.29 -6.69 -5.44
C ARG A 77 8.09 -6.52 -3.93
N PRO A 78 8.65 -7.40 -3.09
CA PRO A 78 8.60 -7.20 -1.64
C PRO A 78 9.41 -5.99 -1.21
N CYS A 79 8.90 -5.23 -0.26
CA CYS A 79 9.63 -4.15 0.39
C CYS A 79 10.79 -4.72 1.23
N ARG A 80 12.02 -4.35 0.90
CA ARG A 80 13.25 -4.82 1.56
C ARG A 80 13.41 -4.42 3.03
N LEU A 81 12.48 -3.64 3.60
CA LEU A 81 12.52 -3.19 4.99
C LEU A 81 11.55 -3.96 5.89
N CYS A 82 10.45 -4.49 5.35
CA CYS A 82 9.41 -5.13 6.15
C CYS A 82 9.04 -6.55 5.69
N LEU A 83 9.65 -7.04 4.61
CA LEU A 83 9.49 -8.36 4.01
C LEU A 83 10.85 -8.94 3.60
#